data_AF-A0A7R9FC16-F1
#
_entry.id   AF-A0A7R9FC16-F1
#
_cell.length_a   1.000
_cell.length_b   1.000
_cell.length_c   1.000
_cell.angle_alpha   90.00
_cell.angle_beta   90.00
_cell.angle_gamma   90.00
#
_symmetry.space_group_name_H-M   'P 1'
#
loop_
_entity.id
_entity.type
_entity.pdbx_description
1 polymer ?
#
loop_
_entity_poly.entity_id
_entity_poly.type
_entity_poly.pdbx_seq_one_letter_code
_entity_poly.pdbx_strand_id
1 'polypeptide(L)'
;MEKGVSQNLLSLECYHEEADDRILVHVHHMVSVDKVQRIVVASTDTDVLLISIGITSITKIDFESLVPTTSSTRLHIKRAYYQCHRWSNALSAADGLDPLDYGYIESYGNVCNWALAVYGLLYHLGDFATHLLMIFMANLMLYCIFYIVMKLCNHERILPQPLIYIILAFTTWVAALYFFLNKSISWALTPAQSRAYNHTCDIWDFYDKHDIWHFLSAASMFFSFMVLLTLDDDLIRVHRSNIPVF
;
A
#
# COMPACT_ATOMS: atom_id res chain seq x y z
N MET A 1 -10.08 45.99 0.81
CA MET A 1 -9.36 45.13 1.78
C MET A 1 -8.01 44.81 1.16
N GLU A 2 -6.97 45.47 1.66
CA GLU A 2 -5.59 45.29 1.20
C GLU A 2 -5.11 43.87 1.47
N LYS A 3 -4.52 43.24 0.46
CA LYS A 3 -3.80 41.98 0.61
C LYS A 3 -2.47 42.28 1.30
N GLY A 4 -2.43 42.11 2.62
CA GLY A 4 -1.19 42.10 3.39
C GLY A 4 -0.37 40.87 3.02
N VAL A 5 0.47 40.99 1.99
CA VAL A 5 1.50 39.98 1.71
C VAL A 5 2.62 40.21 2.71
N SER A 6 2.77 39.31 3.67
CA SER A 6 3.91 39.29 4.59
C SER A 6 5.21 39.09 3.80
N GLN A 7 5.98 40.16 3.62
CA GLN A 7 7.21 40.18 2.81
C GLN A 7 8.39 39.43 3.47
N ASN A 8 8.27 38.99 4.73
CA ASN A 8 9.38 38.42 5.50
C ASN A 8 9.57 36.91 5.35
N LEU A 9 8.72 36.21 4.58
CA LEU A 9 8.78 34.74 4.41
C LEU A 9 9.38 34.29 3.06
N LEU A 10 9.62 35.22 2.12
CA LEU A 10 10.23 34.93 0.83
C LEU A 10 11.75 34.65 0.92
N SER A 11 12.38 34.86 2.08
CA SER A 11 13.82 34.72 2.28
C SER A 11 14.26 33.38 2.89
N LEU A 12 13.36 32.41 3.04
CA LEU A 12 13.74 31.06 3.49
C LEU A 12 14.23 30.26 2.28
N GLU A 13 15.55 30.24 2.09
CA GLU A 13 16.23 29.30 1.20
C GLU A 13 16.37 27.95 1.91
N CYS A 14 15.60 26.96 1.46
CA CYS A 14 15.76 25.56 1.86
C CYS A 14 15.87 24.71 0.59
N TYR A 15 16.95 23.94 0.48
CA TYR A 15 17.31 23.21 -0.75
C TYR A 15 16.72 21.79 -0.84
N HIS A 16 16.01 21.32 0.20
CA HIS A 16 15.50 19.95 0.29
C HIS A 16 14.18 19.81 1.08
N GLU A 17 13.31 20.82 1.02
CA GLU A 17 11.98 20.75 1.65
C GLU A 17 10.91 20.47 0.60
N GLU A 18 10.04 19.49 0.88
CA GLU A 18 8.94 19.10 -0.01
C GLU A 18 7.83 20.17 0.04
N ALA A 19 7.06 20.29 -1.05
CA ALA A 19 6.14 21.41 -1.23
C ALA A 19 4.99 21.41 -0.19
N ASP A 20 4.61 20.22 0.27
CA ASP A 20 3.60 19.97 1.30
C ASP A 20 4.05 20.42 2.69
N ASP A 21 5.28 20.10 3.10
CA ASP A 21 5.90 20.55 4.35
C ASP A 21 5.92 22.08 4.43
N ARG A 22 6.31 22.74 3.33
CA ARG A 22 6.38 24.20 3.27
C ARG A 22 5.00 24.85 3.36
N ILE A 23 4.00 24.31 2.66
CA ILE A 23 2.61 24.77 2.75
C ILE A 23 2.13 24.70 4.20
N LEU A 24 2.47 23.62 4.90
CA LEU A 24 2.08 23.38 6.27
C LEU A 24 2.70 24.39 7.25
N VAL A 25 4.00 24.67 7.13
CA VAL A 25 4.69 25.69 7.94
C VAL A 25 4.06 27.06 7.75
N HIS A 26 3.71 27.42 6.52
CA HIS A 26 3.02 28.68 6.23
C HIS A 26 1.61 28.71 6.82
N VAL A 27 0.84 27.62 6.70
CA VAL A 27 -0.50 27.51 7.30
C VAL A 27 -0.41 27.65 8.82
N HIS A 28 0.51 26.92 9.46
CA HIS A 28 0.72 27.00 10.91
C HIS A 28 1.13 28.39 11.35
N HIS A 29 2.04 29.07 10.65
CA HIS A 29 2.40 30.47 10.93
C HIS A 29 1.20 31.40 10.80
N MET A 30 0.43 31.28 9.71
CA MET A 30 -0.75 32.11 9.48
C MET A 30 -1.82 31.93 10.56
N VAL A 31 -1.99 30.72 11.10
CA VAL A 31 -2.92 30.43 12.20
C VAL A 31 -2.38 30.93 13.55
N SER A 32 -1.12 30.58 13.88
CA SER A 32 -0.54 30.79 15.21
C SER A 32 -0.04 32.22 15.44
N VAL A 33 0.56 32.83 14.41
CA VAL A 33 1.19 34.15 14.49
C VAL A 33 0.26 35.21 13.92
N ASP A 34 -0.18 35.04 12.67
CA ASP A 34 -0.95 36.06 11.95
C ASP A 34 -2.45 36.04 12.31
N LYS A 35 -2.89 35.03 13.09
CA LYS A 35 -4.28 34.80 13.53
C LYS A 35 -5.31 34.85 12.38
N VAL A 36 -4.91 34.37 11.21
CA VAL A 36 -5.76 34.29 10.03
C VAL A 36 -6.87 33.26 10.28
N GLN A 37 -8.12 33.70 10.21
CA GLN A 37 -9.29 32.87 10.54
C GLN A 37 -9.68 31.89 9.42
N ARG A 38 -9.26 32.15 8.18
CA ARG A 38 -9.60 31.30 7.03
C ARG A 38 -8.42 31.24 6.06
N ILE A 39 -7.92 30.03 5.85
CA ILE A 39 -6.83 29.74 4.92
C ILE A 39 -7.36 28.71 3.92
N VAL A 40 -7.15 28.96 2.64
CA VAL A 40 -7.53 28.05 1.55
C VAL A 40 -6.25 27.53 0.92
N VAL A 41 -5.99 26.24 1.10
CA VAL A 41 -4.88 25.53 0.47
C VAL A 41 -5.42 24.77 -0.73
N ALA A 42 -4.92 25.10 -1.91
CA ALA A 42 -5.24 24.37 -3.13
C ALA A 42 -4.10 23.38 -3.42
N SER A 43 -4.34 22.10 -3.13
CA SER A 43 -3.44 21.02 -3.49
C SER A 43 -4.23 19.84 -4.04
N THR A 44 -3.70 19.18 -5.07
CA THR A 44 -4.19 17.89 -5.56
C THR A 44 -3.57 16.71 -4.81
N ASP A 45 -2.61 17.00 -3.93
CA ASP A 45 -1.87 16.03 -3.14
C ASP A 45 -2.61 15.67 -1.86
N THR A 46 -2.72 14.37 -1.57
CA THR A 46 -3.43 13.83 -0.40
C THR A 46 -2.65 14.02 0.89
N ASP A 47 -1.32 14.15 0.81
CA ASP A 47 -0.45 14.20 1.98
C ASP A 47 -0.57 15.56 2.68
N VAL A 48 -0.68 16.64 1.89
CA VAL A 48 -1.01 18.00 2.36
C VAL A 48 -2.29 18.03 3.20
N LEU A 49 -3.31 17.26 2.80
CA LEU A 49 -4.59 17.21 3.50
C LEU A 49 -4.49 16.43 4.82
N LEU A 50 -3.87 15.26 4.81
CA LEU A 50 -3.66 14.42 5.99
C LEU A 50 -2.94 15.19 7.10
N ILE A 51 -1.90 15.93 6.72
CA ILE A 51 -1.07 16.68 7.66
C ILE A 51 -1.79 17.96 8.12
N SER A 52 -2.55 18.64 7.25
CA SER A 52 -3.40 19.79 7.63
C SER A 52 -4.48 19.41 8.66
N ILE A 53 -5.06 18.21 8.53
CA ILE A 53 -6.02 17.66 9.49
C ILE A 53 -5.32 17.28 10.80
N GLY A 54 -4.08 16.76 10.74
CA GLY A 54 -3.26 16.46 11.91
C GLY A 54 -2.89 17.69 12.76
N ILE A 55 -2.52 18.80 12.11
CA ILE A 55 -2.22 20.08 12.81
C ILE A 55 -3.46 20.69 13.46
N THR A 56 -4.64 20.49 12.88
CA THR A 56 -5.91 21.07 13.39
C THR A 56 -6.59 20.22 14.46
N SER A 57 -5.82 19.36 15.15
CA SER A 57 -6.28 18.54 16.28
C SER A 57 -7.52 19.14 16.95
N ILE A 58 -8.66 18.46 16.72
CA ILE A 58 -9.93 18.64 17.43
C ILE A 58 -10.87 19.75 16.88
N THR A 59 -11.25 19.70 15.61
CA THR A 59 -12.60 20.15 15.22
C THR A 59 -13.29 19.14 14.31
N LYS A 60 -14.58 18.87 14.58
CA LYS A 60 -15.43 18.04 13.73
C LYS A 60 -15.54 18.75 12.38
N ILE A 61 -14.97 18.19 11.33
CA ILE A 61 -15.04 18.78 9.99
C ILE A 61 -16.47 18.64 9.48
N ASP A 62 -17.11 19.77 9.16
CA ASP A 62 -18.37 19.76 8.45
C ASP A 62 -18.10 19.51 6.96
N PHE A 63 -18.24 18.25 6.54
CA PHE A 63 -17.99 17.84 5.16
C PHE A 63 -18.93 18.50 4.14
N GLU A 64 -20.09 19.04 4.57
CA GLU A 64 -21.02 19.78 3.71
C GLU A 64 -20.56 21.22 3.44
N SER A 65 -19.66 21.75 4.29
CA SER A 65 -19.05 23.08 4.10
C SER A 65 -17.84 23.08 3.16
N LEU A 66 -17.40 21.90 2.72
CA LEU A 66 -16.28 21.77 1.80
C LEU A 66 -16.61 22.38 0.43
N VAL A 67 -15.59 22.98 -0.19
CA VAL A 67 -15.68 23.48 -1.58
C VAL A 67 -16.17 22.34 -2.50
N PRO A 68 -17.01 22.62 -3.52
CA PRO A 68 -17.45 21.59 -4.46
C PRO A 68 -16.27 20.80 -5.02
N THR A 69 -16.22 19.51 -4.69
CA THR A 69 -15.15 18.58 -5.07
C THR A 69 -15.76 17.30 -5.63
N THR A 70 -14.95 16.50 -6.33
CA THR A 70 -15.42 15.21 -6.85
C THR A 70 -15.78 14.27 -5.70
N SER A 71 -16.73 13.35 -5.92
CA SER A 71 -17.13 12.36 -4.91
C SER A 71 -15.96 11.51 -4.41
N SER A 72 -15.02 11.18 -5.28
CA SER A 72 -13.77 10.48 -4.96
C SER A 72 -12.88 11.28 -4.01
N THR A 73 -12.64 12.57 -4.32
CA THR A 73 -11.88 13.47 -3.46
C THR A 73 -12.55 13.63 -2.09
N ARG A 74 -13.88 13.78 -2.06
CA ARG A 74 -14.66 13.85 -0.82
C ARG A 74 -14.48 12.60 0.04
N LEU A 75 -14.47 11.41 -0.57
CA LEU A 75 -14.27 10.15 0.12
C LEU A 75 -12.84 10.02 0.67
N HIS A 76 -11.82 10.46 -0.08
CA HIS A 76 -10.43 10.51 0.40
C HIS A 76 -10.28 11.42 1.61
N ILE A 77 -10.91 12.62 1.59
CA ILE A 77 -10.91 13.54 2.73
C ILE A 77 -11.55 12.91 3.96
N LYS A 78 -12.68 12.22 3.78
CA LYS A 78 -13.33 11.44 4.83
C LYS A 78 -12.39 10.37 5.41
N ARG A 79 -11.76 9.56 4.57
CA ARG A 79 -10.82 8.50 5.00
C ARG A 79 -9.63 9.04 5.78
N ALA A 80 -9.00 10.11 5.28
CA ALA A 80 -7.90 10.80 5.93
C ALA A 80 -8.29 11.30 7.34
N TYR A 81 -9.46 11.94 7.47
CA TYR A 81 -9.98 12.38 8.76
C TYR A 81 -10.20 11.21 9.73
N TYR A 82 -10.82 10.13 9.26
CA TYR A 82 -11.05 8.94 10.07
C TYR A 82 -9.75 8.32 10.57
N GLN A 83 -8.75 8.15 9.70
CA GLN A 83 -7.43 7.64 10.09
C GLN A 83 -6.78 8.55 11.12
N CYS A 84 -6.68 9.86 10.86
CA CYS A 84 -6.07 10.81 11.78
C CYS A 84 -6.77 10.78 13.16
N HIS A 85 -8.10 10.73 13.18
CA HIS A 85 -8.88 10.61 14.41
C HIS A 85 -8.59 9.32 15.17
N ARG A 86 -8.58 8.17 14.48
CA ARG A 86 -8.28 6.86 15.08
C ARG A 86 -6.86 6.76 15.62
N TRP A 87 -5.87 7.31 14.92
CA TRP A 87 -4.48 7.33 15.37
C TRP A 87 -4.30 8.26 16.57
N SER A 88 -4.93 9.44 16.55
CA SER A 88 -4.91 10.38 17.68
C SER A 88 -5.58 9.80 18.94
N ASN A 89 -6.59 8.95 18.76
CA ASN A 89 -7.33 8.30 19.84
C ASN A 89 -7.03 6.80 19.94
N ALA A 90 -5.85 6.34 19.51
CA ALA A 90 -5.52 4.92 19.41
C ALA A 90 -5.60 4.16 20.76
N LEU A 91 -5.48 4.88 21.87
CA LEU A 91 -5.58 4.35 23.24
C LEU A 91 -7.00 4.41 23.82
N SER A 92 -7.95 5.02 23.11
CA SER A 92 -9.35 5.15 23.52
C SER A 92 -10.19 4.05 22.87
N ALA A 93 -11.07 3.45 23.66
CA ALA A 93 -11.81 2.24 23.27
C ALA A 93 -13.07 2.51 22.43
N ALA A 94 -13.51 3.76 22.27
CA ALA A 94 -14.79 4.05 21.64
C ALA A 94 -14.83 5.47 21.05
N ASP A 95 -15.00 5.52 19.73
CA ASP A 95 -15.23 6.75 18.99
C ASP A 95 -16.47 6.46 18.14
N GLY A 96 -17.51 7.29 18.27
CA GLY A 96 -18.80 7.10 17.57
C GLY A 96 -18.75 7.35 16.06
N LEU A 97 -17.60 7.14 15.42
CA LEU A 97 -17.40 7.23 13.98
C LEU A 97 -17.55 5.84 13.39
N ASP A 98 -18.62 5.60 12.62
CA ASP A 98 -18.81 4.35 11.89
C ASP A 98 -17.81 4.28 10.71
N PRO A 99 -16.91 3.29 10.64
CA PRO A 99 -15.98 3.14 9.52
C PRO A 99 -16.66 3.14 8.14
N LEU A 100 -17.92 2.66 8.07
CA LEU A 100 -18.68 2.58 6.82
C LEU A 100 -19.01 3.98 6.26
N ASP A 101 -19.29 4.97 7.12
CA ASP A 101 -19.56 6.36 6.72
C ASP A 101 -18.33 7.04 6.08
N TYR A 102 -17.15 6.49 6.36
CA TYR A 102 -15.85 6.93 5.83
C TYR A 102 -15.34 6.02 4.72
N GLY A 103 -16.16 5.09 4.23
CA GLY A 103 -15.83 4.21 3.10
C GLY A 103 -14.81 3.14 3.43
N TYR A 104 -14.65 2.78 4.70
CA TYR A 104 -13.98 1.55 5.12
C TYR A 104 -15.02 0.43 5.10
N ILE A 105 -15.04 -0.30 3.98
CA ILE A 105 -15.79 -1.53 3.88
C ILE A 105 -14.84 -2.64 4.33
N GLU A 106 -15.24 -3.44 5.32
CA GLU A 106 -14.54 -4.69 5.61
C GLU A 106 -14.59 -5.56 4.36
N SER A 107 -13.46 -5.67 3.66
CA SER A 107 -13.36 -6.63 2.57
C SER A 107 -13.32 -8.02 3.18
N TYR A 108 -14.20 -8.91 2.72
CA TYR A 108 -14.23 -10.32 3.14
C TYR A 108 -12.84 -10.97 3.05
N GLY A 109 -12.00 -10.55 2.10
CA GLY A 109 -10.61 -10.99 1.97
C GLY A 109 -9.73 -10.63 3.18
N ASN A 110 -9.86 -9.42 3.73
CA ASN A 110 -9.09 -9.02 4.92
C ASN A 110 -9.50 -9.81 6.16
N VAL A 111 -10.80 -10.04 6.35
CA VAL A 111 -11.31 -10.89 7.44
C VAL A 111 -10.77 -12.31 7.31
N CYS A 112 -10.79 -12.89 6.11
CA CYS A 112 -10.21 -14.20 5.84
C CYS A 112 -8.70 -14.24 6.14
N ASN A 113 -7.94 -13.22 5.74
CA ASN A 113 -6.50 -13.14 6.02
C ASN A 113 -6.21 -13.07 7.53
N TRP A 114 -6.93 -12.24 8.27
CA TRP A 114 -6.82 -12.16 9.73
C TRP A 114 -7.20 -13.47 10.39
N ALA A 115 -8.27 -14.12 9.96
CA ALA A 115 -8.69 -15.42 10.45
C ALA A 115 -7.63 -16.50 10.21
N LEU A 116 -7.04 -16.56 9.01
CA LEU A 116 -5.95 -17.48 8.67
C LEU A 116 -4.68 -17.20 9.47
N ALA A 117 -4.36 -15.94 9.74
CA ALA A 117 -3.22 -15.56 10.56
C ALA A 117 -3.40 -15.99 12.02
N VAL A 118 -4.57 -15.70 12.61
CA VAL A 118 -4.92 -16.12 13.98
C VAL A 118 -4.97 -17.65 14.08
N TYR A 119 -5.54 -18.32 13.08
CA TYR A 119 -5.57 -19.78 13.01
C TYR A 119 -4.16 -20.38 12.99
N GLY A 120 -3.25 -19.86 12.16
CA GLY A 120 -1.86 -20.31 12.14
C GLY A 120 -1.14 -20.11 13.47
N LEU A 121 -1.42 -19.01 14.18
CA LEU A 121 -0.89 -18.73 15.51
C LEU A 121 -1.41 -19.72 16.56
N LEU A 122 -2.72 -20.02 16.56
CA LEU A 122 -3.35 -20.90 17.54
C LEU A 122 -2.97 -22.38 17.36
N TYR A 123 -2.82 -22.82 16.11
CA TYR A 123 -2.58 -24.23 15.79
C TYR A 123 -1.11 -24.54 15.45
N HIS A 124 -0.21 -23.56 15.55
CA HIS A 124 1.23 -23.71 15.27
C HIS A 124 1.51 -24.42 13.93
N LEU A 125 0.84 -23.97 12.86
CA LEU A 125 0.98 -24.54 11.52
C LEU A 125 2.32 -24.14 10.90
N GLY A 126 3.36 -24.93 11.18
CA GLY A 126 4.72 -24.65 10.72
C GLY A 126 5.39 -23.51 11.48
N ASP A 127 6.50 -23.01 10.94
CA ASP A 127 7.14 -21.81 11.49
C ASP A 127 6.37 -20.55 11.08
N PHE A 128 6.39 -19.55 11.96
CA PHE A 128 5.65 -18.30 11.79
C PHE A 128 5.93 -17.60 10.44
N ALA A 129 7.20 -17.61 10.00
CA ALA A 129 7.60 -16.94 8.77
C ALA A 129 7.03 -17.62 7.54
N THR A 130 7.09 -18.96 7.48
CA THR A 130 6.50 -19.75 6.40
C THR A 130 4.98 -19.56 6.33
N HIS A 131 4.28 -19.55 7.47
CA HIS A 131 2.84 -19.35 7.49
C HIS A 131 2.44 -17.96 6.97
N LEU A 132 3.14 -16.92 7.43
CA LEU A 132 2.89 -15.56 6.98
C LEU A 132 3.21 -15.39 5.48
N LEU A 133 4.31 -15.97 5.02
CA LEU A 133 4.68 -16.00 3.61
C LEU A 133 3.56 -16.62 2.76
N MET A 134 3.00 -17.76 3.18
CA MET A 134 1.90 -18.40 2.44
C MET A 134 0.69 -17.47 2.31
N ILE A 135 0.29 -16.76 3.37
CA ILE A 135 -0.83 -15.81 3.32
C ILE A 135 -0.53 -14.69 2.32
N PHE A 136 0.65 -14.07 2.39
CA PHE A 136 1.00 -12.98 1.48
C PHE A 136 1.11 -13.43 0.02
N MET A 137 1.71 -14.60 -0.23
CA MET A 137 1.83 -15.15 -1.57
C MET A 137 0.47 -15.58 -2.15
N ALA A 138 -0.40 -16.18 -1.34
CA ALA A 138 -1.75 -16.53 -1.77
C ALA A 138 -2.55 -15.28 -2.16
N ASN A 139 -2.46 -14.20 -1.39
CA ASN A 139 -3.09 -12.93 -1.75
C ASN A 139 -2.53 -12.39 -3.07
N LEU A 140 -1.20 -12.28 -3.19
CA LEU A 140 -0.57 -11.78 -4.40
C LEU A 140 -1.02 -12.58 -5.64
N MET A 141 -1.00 -13.91 -5.57
CA MET A 141 -1.41 -14.77 -6.68
C MET A 141 -2.89 -14.63 -6.99
N LEU A 142 -3.75 -14.58 -5.96
CA LEU A 142 -5.18 -14.38 -6.14
C LEU A 142 -5.47 -13.05 -6.83
N TYR A 143 -4.82 -11.96 -6.42
CA TYR A 143 -4.96 -10.65 -7.05
C TYR A 143 -4.49 -10.68 -8.50
N CYS A 144 -3.28 -11.18 -8.78
CA CYS A 144 -2.77 -11.26 -10.15
C CYS A 144 -3.68 -12.11 -11.06
N ILE A 145 -4.13 -13.27 -10.59
CA ILE A 145 -5.05 -14.14 -11.35
C ILE A 145 -6.38 -13.45 -11.58
N PHE A 146 -6.96 -12.82 -10.55
CA PHE A 146 -8.22 -12.10 -10.65
C PHE A 146 -8.16 -11.03 -11.74
N TYR A 147 -7.13 -10.18 -11.75
CA TYR A 147 -6.98 -9.12 -12.77
C TYR A 147 -6.81 -9.70 -14.18
N ILE A 148 -5.97 -10.73 -14.35
CA ILE A 148 -5.78 -11.37 -15.65
C ILE A 148 -7.09 -12.01 -16.15
N VAL A 149 -7.81 -12.73 -15.27
CA VAL A 149 -9.09 -13.36 -15.61
C VAL A 149 -10.14 -12.31 -15.98
N MET A 150 -10.27 -11.23 -15.19
CA MET A 150 -11.18 -10.14 -15.51
C MET A 150 -10.89 -9.52 -16.87
N LYS A 151 -9.61 -9.31 -17.19
CA LYS A 151 -9.19 -8.78 -18.49
C LYS A 151 -9.61 -9.71 -19.64
N LEU A 152 -9.41 -11.02 -19.48
CA LEU A 152 -9.82 -12.03 -20.46
C LEU A 152 -11.35 -12.11 -20.60
N CYS A 153 -12.09 -12.07 -19.48
CA CYS A 153 -13.56 -12.12 -19.46
C CYS A 153 -14.20 -10.88 -20.11
N ASN A 154 -13.59 -9.72 -19.95
CA ASN A 154 -14.06 -8.46 -20.57
C ASN A 154 -13.56 -8.29 -22.01
N HIS A 155 -12.88 -9.29 -22.57
CA HIS A 155 -12.33 -9.27 -23.94
C HIS A 155 -11.36 -8.11 -24.20
N GLU A 156 -10.66 -7.67 -23.16
CA GLU A 156 -9.61 -6.67 -23.27
C GLU A 156 -8.33 -7.29 -23.82
N ARG A 157 -7.45 -6.46 -24.39
CA ARG A 157 -6.23 -6.94 -25.05
C ARG A 157 -5.08 -6.93 -24.05
N ILE A 158 -4.37 -8.05 -23.94
CA ILE A 158 -3.11 -8.08 -23.22
C ILE A 158 -2.01 -7.60 -24.19
N LEU A 159 -1.41 -6.46 -23.89
CA LEU A 159 -0.29 -5.92 -24.66
C LEU A 159 0.93 -6.86 -24.59
N PRO A 160 1.84 -6.85 -25.58
CA PRO A 160 3.02 -7.73 -25.57
C PRO A 160 3.94 -7.54 -24.35
N GLN A 161 4.07 -6.31 -23.85
CA GLN A 161 4.89 -5.99 -22.68
C GLN A 161 4.41 -6.70 -21.41
N PRO A 162 3.15 -6.53 -20.94
CA PRO A 162 2.64 -7.29 -19.79
C PRO A 162 2.60 -8.80 -20.06
N LEU A 163 2.39 -9.26 -21.31
CA LEU A 163 2.45 -10.68 -21.64
C LEU A 163 3.83 -11.29 -21.35
N ILE A 164 4.91 -10.61 -21.71
CA ILE A 164 6.28 -11.04 -21.39
C ILE A 164 6.47 -11.13 -19.87
N TYR A 165 6.01 -10.11 -19.12
CA TYR A 165 6.09 -10.14 -17.67
C TYR A 165 5.27 -11.27 -17.03
N ILE A 166 4.08 -11.59 -17.56
CA ILE A 166 3.27 -12.73 -17.10
C ILE A 166 4.05 -14.04 -17.27
N ILE A 167 4.65 -14.26 -18.43
CA ILE A 167 5.42 -15.48 -18.71
C ILE A 167 6.64 -15.57 -17.79
N LEU A 168 7.38 -14.48 -17.61
CA LEU A 168 8.55 -14.42 -16.73
C LEU A 168 8.17 -14.60 -15.25
N ALA A 169 7.07 -13.98 -14.80
CA ALA A 169 6.56 -14.16 -13.45
C ALA A 169 6.18 -15.62 -13.21
N PHE A 170 5.44 -16.25 -14.13
CA PHE A 170 5.02 -17.64 -14.00
C PHE A 170 6.22 -18.60 -13.94
N THR A 171 7.19 -18.46 -14.86
CA THR A 171 8.36 -19.34 -14.90
C THR A 171 9.21 -19.21 -13.64
N THR A 172 9.46 -17.97 -13.19
CA THR A 172 10.23 -17.73 -11.97
C THR A 172 9.49 -18.18 -10.72
N TRP A 173 8.15 -18.03 -10.64
CA TRP A 173 7.36 -18.53 -9.50
C TRP A 173 7.41 -20.05 -9.39
N VAL A 174 7.25 -20.77 -10.51
CA VAL A 174 7.34 -22.23 -10.54
C VAL A 174 8.74 -22.69 -10.12
N ALA A 175 9.79 -22.03 -10.63
CA ALA A 175 11.16 -22.33 -10.25
C ALA A 175 11.43 -22.03 -8.76
N ALA A 176 10.96 -20.90 -8.25
CA ALA A 176 11.06 -20.54 -6.83
C ALA A 176 10.35 -21.57 -5.94
N LEU A 177 9.14 -22.00 -6.31
CA LEU A 177 8.40 -23.02 -5.57
C LEU A 177 9.16 -24.35 -5.53
N TYR A 178 9.80 -24.75 -6.62
CA TYR A 178 10.64 -25.94 -6.64
C TYR A 178 11.77 -25.86 -5.59
N PHE A 179 12.50 -24.76 -5.52
CA PHE A 179 13.57 -24.60 -4.54
C PHE A 179 13.04 -24.42 -3.10
N PHE A 180 11.89 -23.78 -2.93
CA PHE A 180 11.23 -23.63 -1.63
C PHE A 180 10.86 -24.98 -1.00
N LEU A 181 10.33 -25.90 -1.79
CA LEU A 181 9.97 -27.24 -1.32
C LEU A 181 11.22 -28.09 -0.99
N ASN A 182 12.39 -27.73 -1.52
CA ASN A 182 13.66 -28.36 -1.20
C ASN A 182 14.34 -27.67 0.00
N LYS A 183 13.84 -27.98 1.20
CA LYS A 183 14.28 -27.39 2.47
C LYS A 183 15.80 -27.58 2.73
N SER A 184 16.56 -26.48 2.81
CA SER A 184 17.97 -26.47 3.26
C SER A 184 18.19 -25.84 4.65
N ILE A 185 17.18 -25.15 5.19
CA ILE A 185 17.25 -24.49 6.51
C ILE A 185 15.97 -24.67 7.32
N SER A 186 16.03 -24.45 8.63
CA SER A 186 14.83 -24.46 9.49
C SER A 186 14.90 -23.40 10.59
N TRP A 187 13.93 -22.48 10.59
CA TRP A 187 13.81 -21.42 11.60
C TRP A 187 13.28 -21.90 12.96
N ALA A 188 12.62 -23.06 12.99
CA ALA A 188 12.07 -23.64 14.21
C ALA A 188 13.09 -24.43 15.05
N LEU A 189 14.26 -24.75 14.49
CA LEU A 189 15.26 -25.61 15.13
C LEU A 189 16.44 -24.77 15.63
N THR A 190 17.21 -25.33 16.57
CA THR A 190 18.46 -24.69 16.99
C THR A 190 19.44 -24.60 15.82
N PRO A 191 20.37 -23.63 15.82
CA PRO A 191 21.36 -23.51 14.75
C PRO A 191 22.18 -24.79 14.52
N ALA A 192 22.46 -25.56 15.58
CA ALA A 192 23.18 -26.84 15.47
C ALA A 192 22.34 -27.91 14.76
N GLN A 193 21.05 -28.00 15.06
CA GLN A 193 20.12 -28.92 14.40
C GLN A 193 19.83 -28.51 12.95
N SER A 194 19.75 -27.20 12.67
CA SER A 194 19.54 -26.71 11.30
C SER A 194 20.70 -27.07 10.38
N ARG A 195 21.94 -27.17 10.89
CA ARG A 195 23.11 -27.58 10.09
C ARG A 195 22.99 -29.00 9.51
N ALA A 196 22.11 -29.83 10.04
CA ALA A 196 21.83 -31.15 9.47
C ALA A 196 21.14 -31.09 8.10
N TYR A 197 20.52 -29.95 7.75
CA TYR A 197 19.91 -29.71 6.45
C TYR A 197 20.89 -29.09 5.43
N ASN A 198 22.12 -28.77 5.83
CA ASN A 198 23.10 -28.22 4.91
C ASN A 198 23.50 -29.28 3.89
N HIS A 199 23.38 -28.92 2.61
CA HIS A 199 23.85 -29.72 1.49
C HIS A 199 24.97 -28.96 0.75
N THR A 200 25.65 -29.62 -0.18
CA THR A 200 26.62 -28.96 -1.07
C THR A 200 25.92 -27.85 -1.87
N CYS A 201 26.60 -26.73 -2.09
CA CYS A 201 26.06 -25.60 -2.85
C CYS A 201 25.84 -26.00 -4.33
N ASP A 202 24.77 -25.51 -4.94
CA ASP A 202 24.35 -25.93 -6.28
C ASP A 202 25.04 -25.07 -7.37
N ILE A 203 25.15 -23.76 -7.16
CA ILE A 203 25.73 -22.83 -8.16
C ILE A 203 27.09 -22.33 -7.67
N TRP A 204 28.12 -22.59 -8.48
CA TRP A 204 29.49 -22.12 -8.29
C TRP A 204 30.10 -22.43 -6.92
N ASP A 205 29.59 -23.49 -6.27
CA ASP A 205 30.00 -23.87 -4.91
C ASP A 205 29.77 -22.74 -3.88
N PHE A 206 28.86 -21.80 -4.18
CA PHE A 206 28.59 -20.62 -3.37
C PHE A 206 27.11 -20.52 -2.98
N TYR A 207 26.19 -20.60 -3.93
CA TYR A 207 24.76 -20.44 -3.66
C TYR A 207 24.10 -21.79 -3.36
N ASP A 208 23.37 -21.85 -2.26
CA ASP A 208 22.53 -22.99 -1.92
C ASP A 208 21.11 -22.85 -2.51
N LYS A 209 20.27 -23.84 -2.26
CA LYS A 209 18.87 -23.85 -2.73
C LYS A 209 18.05 -22.69 -2.15
N HIS A 210 18.34 -22.27 -0.93
CA HIS A 210 17.63 -21.19 -0.25
C HIS A 210 17.98 -19.83 -0.85
N ASP A 211 19.24 -19.60 -1.19
CA ASP A 211 19.69 -18.40 -1.90
C ASP A 211 19.03 -18.30 -3.28
N ILE A 212 19.01 -19.42 -4.02
CA ILE A 212 18.36 -19.49 -5.34
C ILE A 212 16.86 -19.24 -5.21
N TRP A 213 16.20 -19.82 -4.21
CA TRP A 213 14.80 -19.56 -3.91
C TRP A 213 14.54 -18.07 -3.64
N HIS A 214 15.37 -17.42 -2.82
CA HIS A 214 15.24 -15.99 -2.54
C HIS A 214 15.41 -15.13 -3.78
N PHE A 215 16.44 -15.41 -4.59
CA PHE A 215 16.68 -14.68 -5.83
C PHE A 215 15.51 -14.82 -6.82
N LEU A 216 15.05 -16.06 -7.05
CA LEU A 216 13.94 -16.33 -7.95
C LEU A 216 12.63 -15.71 -7.45
N SER A 217 12.34 -15.81 -6.15
CA SER A 217 11.13 -15.20 -5.56
C SER A 217 11.13 -13.67 -5.67
N ALA A 218 12.29 -13.03 -5.48
CA ALA A 218 12.43 -11.59 -5.68
C ALA A 218 12.17 -11.19 -7.13
N ALA A 219 12.72 -11.95 -8.09
CA ALA A 219 12.44 -11.75 -9.52
C ALA A 219 10.95 -11.96 -9.84
N SER A 220 10.32 -13.00 -9.28
CA SER A 220 8.89 -13.27 -9.48
C SER A 220 8.00 -12.16 -8.95
N MET A 221 8.29 -11.63 -7.76
CA MET A 221 7.58 -10.48 -7.21
C MET A 221 7.76 -9.24 -8.10
N PHE A 222 8.99 -8.94 -8.54
CA PHE A 222 9.25 -7.84 -9.46
C PHE A 222 8.42 -7.95 -10.74
N PHE A 223 8.43 -9.10 -11.42
CA PHE A 223 7.64 -9.29 -12.63
C PHE A 223 6.14 -9.23 -12.34
N SER A 224 5.67 -9.75 -11.20
CA SER A 224 4.26 -9.65 -10.79
C SER A 224 3.82 -8.20 -10.61
N PHE A 225 4.66 -7.34 -10.02
CA PHE A 225 4.39 -5.90 -9.94
C PHE A 225 4.42 -5.23 -11.30
N MET A 226 5.37 -5.59 -12.17
CA MET A 226 5.38 -5.08 -13.55
C MET A 226 4.12 -5.45 -14.31
N VAL A 227 3.57 -6.66 -14.11
CA VAL A 227 2.26 -7.03 -14.64
C VAL A 227 1.19 -6.08 -14.11
N LEU A 228 1.03 -5.94 -12.79
CA LEU A 228 -0.01 -5.10 -12.20
C LEU A 228 0.06 -3.63 -12.66
N LEU A 229 1.25 -3.10 -12.89
CA LEU A 229 1.45 -1.71 -13.34
C LEU A 229 1.18 -1.50 -14.83
N THR A 230 1.42 -2.51 -15.67
CA THR A 230 1.39 -2.35 -17.14
C THR A 230 0.24 -3.10 -17.81
N LEU A 231 -0.52 -3.90 -17.05
CA LEU A 231 -1.60 -4.72 -17.57
C LEU A 231 -2.70 -3.88 -18.22
N ASP A 232 -3.02 -2.71 -17.66
CA ASP A 232 -4.10 -1.83 -18.12
C ASP A 232 -3.61 -0.62 -18.95
N ASP A 233 -2.38 -0.67 -19.46
CA ASP A 233 -1.84 0.40 -20.32
C ASP A 233 -2.67 0.59 -21.61
N ASP A 234 -3.42 -0.42 -22.04
CA ASP A 234 -4.36 -0.31 -23.16
C ASP A 234 -5.59 0.56 -22.86
N LEU A 235 -5.92 0.74 -21.58
CA LEU A 235 -7.07 1.52 -21.11
C LEU A 235 -6.73 2.97 -20.74
N ILE A 236 -5.52 3.46 -21.02
CA ILE A 236 -5.07 4.81 -20.61
C ILE A 236 -5.97 5.97 -21.07
N ARG A 237 -6.74 5.77 -22.14
CA ARG A 237 -7.69 6.76 -22.69
C ARG A 237 -9.15 6.50 -22.32
N VAL A 238 -9.43 5.40 -21.62
CA VAL A 238 -10.77 5.01 -21.21
C VAL A 238 -11.10 5.70 -19.88
N HIS A 239 -12.25 6.35 -19.82
CA HIS A 239 -12.71 6.97 -18.58
C HIS A 239 -12.96 5.87 -17.52
N ARG A 240 -12.49 6.09 -16.29
CA ARG A 240 -12.52 5.08 -15.21
C ARG A 240 -13.88 4.45 -14.95
N SER A 241 -14.99 5.20 -15.12
CA SER A 241 -16.36 4.68 -14.96
C SER A 241 -16.75 3.61 -15.98
N ASN A 242 -15.97 3.46 -17.05
CA ASN A 242 -16.23 2.54 -18.14
C ASN A 242 -15.31 1.31 -18.06
N ILE A 243 -14.48 1.21 -17.02
CA ILE A 243 -13.61 0.06 -16.78
C ILE A 243 -14.39 -0.92 -15.89
N PRO A 244 -14.76 -2.13 -16.38
CA PRO A 244 -15.68 -3.02 -15.66
C PRO A 244 -15.17 -3.54 -14.30
N VAL A 245 -13.88 -3.39 -14.03
CA VAL A 245 -13.20 -3.87 -12.82
C VAL A 245 -13.29 -2.84 -11.67
N PHE A 246 -13.61 -1.57 -11.96
CA PHE A 246 -13.64 -0.47 -10.99
C PHE A 246 -15.04 0.10 -10.77
#